data_AF-A0A380EMN8-F1
#
_entry.id   AF-A0A380EMN8-F1
#
_cell.length_a   1.000
_cell.length_b   1.000
_cell.length_c   1.000
_cell.angle_alpha   90.00
_cell.angle_beta   90.00
_cell.angle_gamma   90.00
#
_symmetry.space_group_name_H-M   'P 1'
#
loop_
_entity.id
_entity.type
_entity.pdbx_description
1 polymer ?
#
loop_
_entity_poly.entity_id
_entity_poly.type
_entity_poly.pdbx_seq_one_letter_code
_entity_poly.pdbx_strand_id
1 'polypeptide(L)'
;MYVQKNNKMFYALLIAITIQSIGLLILTATDILQIPAHSFPILGTIIGSFIFGIGIVLAGGCATGTWYRAGEGLIGSWIALVLYAVTAAITKTGILKPVMDKINQPTNVNSDMSQTTGIPFGD
;
A
#
# COMPACT_ATOMS: atom_id res chain seq x y z
N MET A 1 8.88 -8.52 -17.80
CA MET A 1 10.06 -7.83 -18.36
C MET A 1 11.22 -8.78 -18.62
N TYR A 2 11.76 -9.49 -17.63
CA TYR A 2 12.91 -10.40 -17.85
C TYR A 2 12.49 -11.78 -18.39
N VAL A 3 11.52 -12.43 -17.75
CA VAL A 3 11.10 -13.81 -18.12
C VAL A 3 10.29 -13.85 -19.42
N GLN A 4 9.27 -13.01 -19.56
CA GLN A 4 8.40 -13.00 -20.75
C GLN A 4 8.88 -12.08 -21.89
N LYS A 5 10.01 -11.35 -21.71
CA LYS A 5 10.53 -10.28 -22.60
C LYS A 5 9.46 -9.29 -23.11
N ASN A 6 8.35 -9.17 -22.36
CA ASN A 6 7.22 -8.30 -22.66
C ASN A 6 7.09 -7.24 -21.56
N ASN A 7 7.01 -6.00 -22.01
CA ASN A 7 7.02 -4.75 -21.24
C ASN A 7 5.64 -4.08 -21.23
N LYS A 8 4.65 -4.61 -21.96
CA LYS A 8 3.27 -4.07 -21.99
C LYS A 8 2.66 -3.91 -20.60
N MET A 9 2.74 -4.93 -19.75
CA MET A 9 2.21 -4.88 -18.38
C MET A 9 2.95 -3.87 -17.50
N PHE A 10 4.25 -3.70 -17.72
CA PHE A 10 5.05 -2.73 -16.98
C PHE A 10 4.69 -1.29 -17.38
N TYR A 11 4.52 -1.02 -18.67
CA TYR A 11 4.05 0.29 -19.13
C TYR A 11 2.62 0.58 -18.66
N ALA A 12 1.72 -0.41 -18.69
CA ALA A 12 0.36 -0.26 -18.17
C ALA A 12 0.36 0.11 -16.68
N LEU A 13 1.22 -0.53 -15.87
CA LEU A 13 1.39 -0.19 -14.46
C LEU A 13 1.84 1.25 -14.26
N LEU A 14 2.87 1.70 -15.00
CA LEU A 14 3.38 3.06 -14.88
C LEU A 14 2.33 4.10 -15.28
N ILE A 15 1.61 3.87 -16.38
CA ILE A 15 0.52 4.76 -16.83
C ILE A 15 -0.58 4.83 -15.76
N ALA A 16 -0.98 3.70 -15.17
CA ALA A 16 -1.98 3.67 -14.12
C ALA A 16 -1.56 4.47 -12.87
N ILE A 17 -0.30 4.32 -12.44
CA ILE A 17 0.26 5.08 -11.30
C ILE A 17 0.28 6.58 -11.61
N THR A 18 0.69 6.97 -12.82
CA THR A 18 0.69 8.38 -13.24
C THR A 18 -0.70 9.00 -13.23
N ILE A 19 -1.69 8.29 -13.79
CA ILE A 19 -3.08 8.76 -13.82
C ILE A 19 -3.63 8.89 -12.39
N GLN A 20 -3.39 7.90 -11.53
CA GLN A 20 -3.81 7.96 -10.13
C GLN A 20 -3.16 9.12 -9.38
N SER A 21 -1.86 9.36 -9.58
CA SER A 21 -1.14 10.46 -8.95
C SER A 21 -1.67 11.83 -9.38
N ILE A 22 -1.94 12.03 -10.68
CA ILE A 22 -2.52 13.28 -11.19
C ILE A 22 -3.94 13.47 -10.66
N GLY A 23 -4.74 12.40 -10.64
CA GLY A 23 -6.10 12.45 -10.11
C GLY A 23 -6.15 12.86 -8.63
N LEU A 24 -5.26 12.29 -7.81
CA LEU A 24 -5.12 12.67 -6.40
C LEU A 24 -4.69 14.13 -6.24
N LEU A 25 -3.75 14.61 -7.04
CA LEU A 25 -3.29 16.01 -7.01
C LEU A 25 -4.42 17.01 -7.28
N ILE A 26 -5.30 16.71 -8.25
CA ILE A 26 -6.45 17.56 -8.58
C ILE A 26 -7.48 17.55 -7.44
N LEU A 27 -7.73 16.38 -6.85
CA LEU A 27 -8.67 16.25 -5.72
C LEU A 27 -8.20 17.00 -4.48
N THR A 28 -6.89 16.99 -4.21
CA THR A 28 -6.30 17.76 -3.11
C THR A 28 -6.29 19.25 -3.41
N ALA A 29 -6.03 19.66 -4.66
CA ALA A 29 -6.00 21.08 -5.03
C ALA A 29 -7.39 21.75 -5.05
N THR A 30 -8.46 20.96 -5.02
CA THR A 30 -9.85 21.44 -5.01
C THR A 30 -10.47 21.39 -3.62
N ASP A 31 -9.70 21.06 -2.57
CA ASP A 31 -10.14 20.93 -1.17
C ASP A 31 -11.28 19.92 -0.92
N ILE A 32 -11.58 19.08 -1.90
CA ILE A 32 -12.61 18.05 -1.78
C ILE A 32 -12.11 16.93 -0.86
N LEU A 33 -10.79 16.72 -0.78
CA LEU A 33 -10.16 15.63 -0.04
C LEU A 33 -8.89 16.11 0.70
N GLN A 34 -8.99 16.30 2.02
CA GLN A 34 -7.83 16.58 2.88
C GLN A 34 -7.10 15.28 3.21
N ILE A 35 -5.81 15.20 2.88
CA ILE A 35 -4.96 14.04 3.19
C ILE A 35 -4.32 14.28 4.56
N PRO A 36 -4.73 13.56 5.62
CA PRO A 36 -4.11 13.73 6.92
C PRO A 36 -2.67 13.20 6.89
N ALA A 37 -1.73 14.04 7.30
CA ALA A 37 -0.34 13.69 7.53
C ALA A 37 -0.23 12.56 8.56
N HIS A 38 0.05 11.35 8.12
CA HIS A 38 0.27 10.23 9.01
C HIS A 38 1.75 9.87 9.08
N SER A 39 2.39 10.34 10.15
CA SER A 39 3.46 9.66 10.90
C SER A 39 3.95 8.36 10.21
N PHE A 40 5.07 8.41 9.49
CA PHE A 40 5.58 7.29 8.69
C PHE A 40 6.67 6.53 9.47
N PRO A 41 6.40 5.30 9.95
CA PRO A 41 7.41 4.50 10.63
C PRO A 41 8.32 3.81 9.60
N ILE A 42 9.57 4.25 9.51
CA ILE A 42 10.52 3.72 8.50
C ILE A 42 10.81 2.23 8.75
N LEU A 43 11.17 1.86 9.99
CA LEU A 43 11.49 0.47 10.35
C LEU A 43 10.29 -0.46 10.15
N GLY A 44 9.11 -0.04 10.61
CA GLY A 44 7.87 -0.79 10.43
C GLY A 44 7.53 -1.01 8.96
N THR A 45 7.77 0.00 8.11
CA THR A 45 7.50 -0.11 6.66
C THR A 45 8.46 -1.06 5.96
N ILE A 46 9.75 -1.05 6.28
CA ILE A 46 10.74 -1.97 5.68
C ILE A 46 10.40 -3.43 6.05
N ILE A 47 10.21 -3.71 7.34
CA ILE A 47 9.91 -5.07 7.80
C ILE A 47 8.55 -5.54 7.26
N GLY A 48 7.54 -4.67 7.32
CA GLY A 48 6.19 -4.95 6.83
C GLY A 48 6.15 -5.21 5.33
N SER A 49 6.81 -4.37 4.53
CA SER A 49 6.84 -4.53 3.06
C SER A 49 7.57 -5.81 2.63
N PHE A 50 8.61 -6.22 3.35
CA PHE A 50 9.30 -7.48 3.08
C PHE A 50 8.40 -8.70 3.34
N ILE A 51 7.76 -8.77 4.51
CA ILE A 51 6.83 -9.86 4.86
C ILE A 51 5.63 -9.87 3.89
N PHE A 52 5.09 -8.71 3.58
CA PHE A 52 4.00 -8.56 2.62
C PHE A 52 4.38 -9.05 1.22
N GLY A 53 5.60 -8.73 0.76
CA GLY A 53 6.14 -9.21 -0.51
C GLY A 53 6.21 -10.75 -0.58
N ILE A 54 6.70 -11.40 0.48
CA ILE A 54 6.71 -12.87 0.58
C ILE A 54 5.28 -13.40 0.53
N GLY A 55 4.35 -12.79 1.26
CA GLY A 55 2.94 -13.18 1.28
C GLY A 55 2.28 -13.12 -0.10
N ILE A 56 2.54 -12.07 -0.88
CA ILE A 56 2.03 -11.93 -2.26
C ILE A 56 2.52 -13.05 -3.18
N VAL A 57 3.80 -13.44 -3.06
CA VAL A 57 4.37 -14.53 -3.87
C VAL A 57 3.71 -15.86 -3.50
N LEU A 58 3.53 -16.13 -2.20
CA LEU A 58 2.87 -17.35 -1.72
C LEU A 58 1.38 -17.40 -2.09
N ALA A 59 0.69 -16.26 -2.08
CA ALA A 59 -0.71 -16.17 -2.50
C ALA A 59 -0.91 -16.30 -4.03
N GLY A 60 0.18 -16.24 -4.81
CA GLY A 60 0.13 -16.39 -6.26
C GLY A 60 -0.60 -15.26 -6.98
N GLY A 61 -0.60 -14.04 -6.41
CA GLY A 61 -1.26 -12.87 -7.01
C GLY A 61 -0.94 -11.58 -6.27
N CYS A 62 -0.90 -10.45 -6.99
CA CYS A 62 -0.79 -9.14 -6.36
C CYS A 62 -2.10 -8.76 -5.65
N ALA A 63 -2.02 -7.87 -4.66
CA ALA A 63 -3.19 -7.48 -3.85
C ALA A 63 -4.40 -7.09 -4.73
N THR A 64 -4.22 -6.23 -5.73
CA THR A 64 -5.29 -5.84 -6.67
C THR A 64 -5.75 -7.01 -7.56
N GLY A 65 -4.82 -7.86 -8.00
CA GLY A 65 -5.13 -9.05 -8.78
C GLY A 65 -5.96 -10.07 -8.00
N THR A 66 -5.72 -10.25 -6.70
CA THR A 66 -6.54 -11.15 -5.87
C THR A 66 -8.00 -10.69 -5.78
N TRP A 67 -8.27 -9.39 -5.78
CA TRP A 67 -9.63 -8.84 -5.83
C TRP A 67 -10.36 -9.15 -7.14
N TYR A 68 -9.71 -8.89 -8.28
CA TYR A 68 -10.30 -9.22 -9.57
C TYR A 68 -10.49 -10.73 -9.74
N ARG A 69 -9.50 -11.51 -9.31
CA ARG A 69 -9.53 -12.98 -9.39
C ARG A 69 -10.58 -13.61 -8.44
N ALA A 70 -10.90 -12.94 -7.34
CA ALA A 70 -12.03 -13.35 -6.50
C ALA A 70 -13.37 -13.04 -7.21
N GLY A 71 -13.45 -11.94 -7.95
CA GLY A 71 -14.62 -11.56 -8.77
C GLY A 71 -14.94 -12.54 -9.91
N GLU A 72 -13.93 -13.16 -10.52
CA GLU A 72 -14.10 -14.26 -11.49
C GLU A 72 -14.41 -15.63 -10.84
N GLY A 73 -14.47 -15.69 -9.50
CA GLY A 73 -14.90 -16.90 -8.77
C GLY A 73 -13.78 -17.87 -8.37
N LEU A 74 -12.49 -17.50 -8.45
CA LEU A 74 -11.43 -18.40 -7.97
C LEU A 74 -11.44 -18.49 -6.44
N ILE A 75 -11.81 -19.66 -5.93
CA ILE A 75 -11.89 -19.94 -4.48
C ILE A 75 -10.56 -19.66 -3.75
N GLY A 76 -9.42 -19.88 -4.42
CA GLY A 76 -8.10 -19.57 -3.85
C GLY A 76 -7.91 -18.08 -3.56
N SER A 77 -8.44 -17.20 -4.42
CA SER A 77 -8.37 -15.75 -4.25
C SER A 77 -9.28 -15.29 -3.10
N TRP A 78 -10.43 -15.93 -2.90
CA TRP A 78 -11.31 -15.66 -1.76
C TRP A 78 -10.61 -15.97 -0.43
N ILE A 79 -9.96 -17.14 -0.33
CA ILE A 79 -9.23 -17.53 0.86
C ILE A 79 -8.07 -16.56 1.13
N ALA A 80 -7.34 -16.16 0.08
CA ALA A 80 -6.27 -15.17 0.20
C ALA A 80 -6.78 -13.82 0.73
N LEU A 81 -7.94 -13.34 0.25
CA LEU A 81 -8.55 -12.09 0.72
C LEU A 81 -9.00 -12.19 2.18
N VAL A 82 -9.60 -13.31 2.59
CA VAL A 82 -10.02 -13.52 3.98
C VAL A 82 -8.81 -13.53 4.91
N LEU A 83 -7.76 -14.28 4.58
CA LEU A 83 -6.53 -14.31 5.38
C LEU A 83 -5.84 -12.94 5.43
N TYR A 84 -5.82 -12.21 4.32
CA TYR A 84 -5.31 -10.85 4.29
C TYR A 84 -6.10 -9.92 5.22
N ALA A 85 -7.43 -9.94 5.14
CA ALA A 85 -8.31 -9.13 5.98
C ALA A 85 -8.16 -9.46 7.47
N VAL A 86 -8.11 -10.75 7.82
CA VAL A 86 -7.92 -11.21 9.20
C VAL A 86 -6.55 -10.79 9.74
N THR A 87 -5.49 -10.99 8.97
CA THR A 87 -4.12 -10.59 9.37
C THR A 87 -4.00 -9.08 9.54
N ALA A 88 -4.64 -8.31 8.65
CA ALA A 88 -4.71 -6.86 8.76
C ALA A 88 -5.48 -6.40 10.01
N ALA A 89 -6.59 -7.07 10.34
CA ALA A 89 -7.36 -6.79 11.55
C ALA A 89 -6.54 -7.10 12.81
N ILE A 90 -5.89 -8.27 12.88
CA ILE A 90 -5.06 -8.66 14.03
C ILE A 90 -3.91 -7.68 14.24
N THR A 91 -3.29 -7.20 13.17
CA THR A 91 -2.19 -6.23 13.26
C THR A 91 -2.66 -4.84 13.69
N LYS A 92 -3.85 -4.40 13.24
CA LYS A 92 -4.40 -3.07 13.55
C LYS A 92 -5.06 -2.97 14.93
N THR A 93 -5.80 -3.99 15.34
CA THR A 93 -6.64 -3.95 16.55
C THR A 93 -6.42 -5.13 17.51
N GLY A 94 -5.70 -6.15 17.07
CA GLY A 94 -5.51 -7.38 17.83
C GLY A 94 -4.22 -7.41 18.64
N ILE A 95 -3.77 -8.64 18.90
CA ILE A 95 -2.69 -8.96 19.84
C ILE A 95 -1.31 -8.45 19.39
N LEU A 96 -1.16 -8.09 18.11
CA LEU A 96 0.09 -7.58 17.54
C LEU A 96 0.26 -6.06 17.70
N LYS A 97 -0.79 -5.34 18.13
CA LYS A 97 -0.72 -3.90 18.38
C LYS A 97 0.45 -3.46 19.29
N PRO A 98 0.72 -4.08 20.46
CA PRO A 98 1.85 -3.68 21.31
C PRO A 98 3.24 -3.93 20.67
N VAL A 99 3.34 -4.92 19.77
CA VAL A 99 4.58 -5.21 19.04
C VAL A 99 4.77 -4.15 17.94
N MET A 100 3.69 -3.80 17.23
CA MET A 100 3.71 -2.77 16.21
C MET A 100 4.00 -1.39 16.80
N ASP A 101 3.42 -1.06 17.96
CA ASP A 101 3.69 0.19 18.67
C ASP A 101 5.17 0.28 19.08
N LYS A 102 5.76 -0.79 19.62
CA LYS A 102 7.19 -0.83 19.96
C LYS A 102 8.12 -0.64 18.75
N ILE A 103 7.74 -1.19 17.59
CA ILE A 103 8.50 -1.04 16.34
C ILE A 103 8.35 0.37 15.76
N ASN A 104 7.20 1.01 15.96
CA ASN A 104 6.89 2.33 15.40
C ASN A 104 7.35 3.50 16.29
N GLN A 105 7.55 3.29 17.59
CA GLN A 105 7.97 4.32 18.55
C GLN A 105 9.29 5.05 18.21
N PRO A 106 10.38 4.39 17.79
CA PRO A 106 11.67 5.05 17.64
C PRO A 106 11.91 5.73 16.27
N THR A 107 11.06 5.51 15.26
CA THR A 107 11.38 5.90 13.86
C THR A 107 10.21 6.51 13.10
N ASN A 108 9.45 7.37 13.77
CA ASN A 108 8.38 8.10 13.15
C ASN A 108 8.92 9.37 12.45
N VAL A 109 8.81 9.43 11.13
CA VAL A 109 9.11 10.65 10.36
C VAL A 109 7.82 11.27 9.85
N ASN A 110 7.80 12.60 9.72
CA ASN A 110 6.66 13.27 9.12
C ASN A 110 6.54 12.82 7.64
N SER A 111 5.36 12.32 7.28
CA SER A 111 5.03 11.86 5.93
C SER A 111 4.68 13.00 4.98
N ASP A 112 4.55 14.24 5.48
CA ASP A 112 4.24 15.39 4.65
C ASP A 112 5.39 15.75 3.74
N MET A 113 5.09 15.68 2.44
CA MET A 113 6.01 16.11 1.41
C MET A 113 6.33 17.60 1.55
N SER A 114 5.34 18.44 1.92
CA SER A 114 5.54 19.87 2.16
C SER A 114 6.56 20.16 3.27
N GLN A 115 6.55 19.34 4.32
CA GLN A 115 7.46 19.48 5.47
C GLN A 115 8.86 18.92 5.16
N THR A 116 8.95 17.93 4.27
CA THR A 116 10.23 17.28 3.90
C THR A 116 10.94 17.99 2.75
N THR A 117 10.20 18.54 1.78
CA THR A 117 10.74 19.18 0.58
C THR A 117 10.68 20.70 0.63
N GLY A 118 9.97 21.29 1.61
CA GLY A 118 9.80 22.74 1.75
C GLY A 118 8.92 23.39 0.69
N ILE A 119 8.26 22.59 -0.17
CA ILE A 119 7.38 23.05 -1.23
C ILE A 119 5.95 23.07 -0.68
N PRO A 120 5.28 24.23 -0.58
CA PRO A 120 3.90 24.28 -0.07
C PRO A 120 2.97 23.53 -1.03
N PHE A 121 2.34 22.48 -0.53
CA PHE A 121 1.16 21.87 -1.14
C PHE A 121 -0.05 22.51 -0.48
N GLY A 122 -1.00 22.96 -1.30
CA GLY A 122 -2.15 23.79 -0.92
C GLY A 122 -2.75 23.43 0.44
N ASP A 123 -2.81 24.47 1.26
CA ASP A 123 -3.43 24.57 2.58
C ASP A 123 -4.94 24.29 2.56
#